data_AF-A0AA37IHR0-F1
#
_entry.id   AF-A0AA37IHR0-F1
#
_cell.length_a   1.000
_cell.length_b   1.000
_cell.length_c   1.000
_cell.angle_alpha   90.00
_cell.angle_beta   90.00
_cell.angle_gamma   90.00
#
_symmetry.space_group_name_H-M   'P 1'
#
loop_
_entity.id
_entity.type
_entity.pdbx_description
1 polymer ?
#
loop_
_entity_poly.entity_id
_entity_poly.type
_entity_poly.pdbx_seq_one_letter_code
_entity_poly.pdbx_strand_id
1 'polypeptide(L)'
;MSYTAGILQSPDVEKMGSAVAYARRIHRKLDEEESNMNHARQIGDRISDKSSRPDERIVSEWMGPEVFQHWVELRSWIEASYPGLFAPDWIYGGKKRGWSLRYKKTKAFCTLLPAYRLLSVLVVLGRAEREKFEARRYSWTPQLVKLYDETRAYPDGKWLTVPILSEDDMHEVTELMSMKRPTLASG
;
A
#
# COMPACT_ATOMS: atom_id res chain seq x y z
N MET A 1 -47.76 68.97 5.82
CA MET A 1 -47.86 67.54 6.17
C MET A 1 -47.90 66.75 4.87
N SER A 2 -46.91 65.88 4.64
CA SER A 2 -47.01 64.60 3.90
C SER A 2 -45.61 64.02 3.81
N TYR A 3 -45.37 62.94 4.56
CA TYR A 3 -44.15 62.11 4.44
C TYR A 3 -44.43 60.98 3.45
N THR A 4 -43.56 60.85 2.46
CA THR A 4 -43.49 59.74 1.49
C THR A 4 -42.82 58.53 2.15
N ALA A 5 -43.51 57.39 2.18
CA ALA A 5 -42.95 56.11 2.61
C ALA A 5 -42.30 55.39 1.40
N GLY A 6 -40.99 55.16 1.49
CA GLY A 6 -40.24 54.35 0.52
C GLY A 6 -40.43 52.85 0.78
N ILE A 7 -40.70 52.10 -0.28
CA ILE A 7 -40.87 50.64 -0.25
C ILE A 7 -39.48 49.99 -0.22
N LEU A 8 -39.22 49.18 0.81
CA LEU A 8 -38.05 48.32 0.95
C LEU A 8 -38.13 47.20 -0.11
N GLN A 9 -37.21 47.16 -1.08
CA GLN A 9 -37.10 46.05 -2.03
C GLN A 9 -36.65 44.78 -1.29
N SER A 10 -37.49 43.73 -1.36
CA SER A 10 -37.17 42.38 -0.90
C SER A 10 -35.95 41.82 -1.67
N PRO A 11 -35.06 41.06 -1.01
CA PRO A 11 -33.97 40.39 -1.71
C PRO A 11 -34.51 39.39 -2.75
N ASP A 12 -33.79 39.37 -3.86
CA ASP A 12 -34.09 38.68 -5.12
C ASP A 12 -34.12 37.15 -4.93
N VAL A 13 -35.32 36.57 -5.03
CA VAL A 13 -35.63 35.16 -4.69
C VAL A 13 -34.81 34.17 -5.56
N GLU A 14 -34.45 34.55 -6.79
CA GLU A 14 -33.62 33.73 -7.68
C GLU A 14 -32.17 33.57 -7.21
N LYS A 15 -31.56 34.64 -6.65
CA LYS A 15 -30.19 34.58 -6.13
C LYS A 15 -30.09 33.64 -4.92
N MET A 16 -31.16 33.58 -4.12
CA MET A 16 -31.24 32.70 -2.96
C MET A 16 -31.41 31.22 -3.37
N GLY A 17 -32.11 30.94 -4.47
CA GLY A 17 -32.22 29.59 -5.04
C GLY A 17 -30.88 29.02 -5.53
N SER A 18 -30.04 29.85 -6.15
CA SER A 18 -28.70 29.46 -6.62
C SER A 18 -27.75 29.13 -5.46
N ALA A 19 -27.72 29.95 -4.42
CA ALA A 19 -26.88 29.73 -3.24
C ALA A 19 -27.25 28.45 -2.47
N VAL A 20 -28.56 28.16 -2.34
CA VAL A 20 -29.06 26.94 -1.69
C VAL A 20 -28.72 25.69 -2.51
N ALA A 21 -28.81 25.76 -3.85
CA ALA A 21 -28.41 24.65 -4.72
C ALA A 21 -26.91 24.36 -4.65
N TYR A 22 -26.08 25.42 -4.56
CA TYR A 22 -24.64 25.30 -4.40
C TYR A 22 -24.26 24.69 -3.05
N ALA A 23 -24.86 25.16 -1.94
CA ALA A 23 -24.64 24.62 -0.60
C ALA A 23 -25.03 23.13 -0.51
N ARG A 24 -26.17 22.72 -1.09
CA ARG A 24 -26.59 21.31 -1.16
C ARG A 24 -25.60 20.44 -1.94
N ARG A 25 -24.94 20.99 -2.96
CA ARG A 25 -23.95 20.27 -3.75
C ARG A 25 -22.63 20.09 -2.99
N ILE A 26 -22.24 21.08 -2.19
CA ILE A 26 -21.10 20.97 -1.29
C ILE A 26 -21.39 19.95 -0.19
N HIS A 27 -22.53 20.06 0.49
CA HIS A 27 -22.92 19.09 1.52
C HIS A 27 -22.97 17.68 0.96
N ARG A 28 -23.57 17.45 -0.21
CA ARG A 28 -23.57 16.12 -0.84
C ARG A 28 -22.17 15.61 -1.16
N LYS A 29 -21.24 16.47 -1.60
CA LYS A 29 -19.85 16.07 -1.83
C LYS A 29 -19.13 15.75 -0.53
N LEU A 30 -19.35 16.52 0.53
CA LEU A 30 -18.80 16.27 1.85
C LEU A 30 -19.38 14.99 2.43
N ASP A 31 -20.69 14.75 2.29
CA ASP A 31 -21.36 13.52 2.71
C ASP A 31 -20.92 12.31 1.88
N GLU A 32 -20.65 12.49 0.57
CA GLU A 32 -20.09 11.43 -0.29
C GLU A 32 -18.61 11.16 0.02
N GLU A 33 -17.82 12.17 0.36
CA GLU A 33 -16.43 12.03 0.84
C GLU A 33 -16.38 11.39 2.23
N GLU A 34 -17.27 11.80 3.13
CA GLU A 34 -17.42 11.27 4.49
C GLU A 34 -18.01 9.85 4.46
N SER A 35 -18.93 9.53 3.55
CA SER A 35 -19.45 8.17 3.31
C SER A 35 -18.40 7.26 2.65
N ASN A 36 -17.54 7.80 1.77
CA ASN A 36 -16.35 7.08 1.28
C ASN A 36 -15.33 6.85 2.41
N MET A 37 -15.23 7.78 3.37
CA MET A 37 -14.41 7.62 4.58
C MET A 37 -15.02 6.66 5.60
N ASN A 38 -16.36 6.49 5.60
CA ASN A 38 -17.14 5.71 6.56
C ASN A 38 -17.47 4.28 6.10
N HIS A 39 -16.90 3.79 5.00
CA HIS A 39 -16.75 2.34 4.89
C HIS A 39 -15.72 1.90 5.92
N ALA A 40 -16.13 1.07 6.88
CA ALA A 40 -15.20 0.46 7.81
C ALA A 40 -14.07 -0.21 7.01
N ARG A 41 -12.85 0.32 7.18
CA ARG A 41 -11.66 -0.18 6.48
C ARG A 41 -11.55 -1.69 6.70
N GLN A 42 -11.32 -2.42 5.62
CA GLN A 42 -11.14 -3.87 5.64
C GLN A 42 -9.67 -4.22 5.64
N ILE A 43 -9.32 -5.34 6.28
CA ILE A 43 -7.93 -5.83 6.27
C ILE A 43 -7.48 -6.00 4.82
N GLY A 44 -6.34 -5.41 4.48
CA GLY A 44 -5.82 -5.39 3.11
C GLY A 44 -6.18 -4.15 2.28
N ASP A 45 -6.99 -3.23 2.80
CA ASP A 45 -7.28 -1.96 2.12
C ASP A 45 -5.99 -1.16 1.87
N ARG A 46 -5.81 -0.68 0.63
CA ARG A 46 -4.59 0.00 0.20
C ARG A 46 -4.61 1.47 0.61
N ILE A 47 -3.43 2.00 0.95
CA ILE A 47 -3.22 3.45 1.06
C ILE A 47 -3.32 4.02 -0.36
N SER A 48 -4.51 4.51 -0.73
CA SER A 48 -4.86 4.82 -2.12
C SER A 48 -5.03 6.31 -2.41
N ASP A 49 -4.91 7.17 -1.40
CA ASP A 49 -4.88 8.61 -1.63
C ASP A 49 -3.57 9.01 -2.33
N LYS A 50 -3.68 9.49 -3.57
CA LYS A 50 -2.53 9.92 -4.38
C LYS A 50 -2.05 11.34 -4.04
N SER A 51 -2.81 12.09 -3.23
CA SER A 51 -2.56 13.51 -2.96
C SER A 51 -1.20 13.75 -2.33
N SER A 52 -0.76 12.80 -1.50
CA SER A 52 0.52 12.85 -0.79
C SER A 52 1.12 11.45 -0.67
N ARG A 53 2.45 11.42 -0.72
CA ARG A 53 3.22 10.20 -0.45
C ARG A 53 3.09 9.87 1.05
N PRO A 54 2.86 8.60 1.43
CA PRO A 54 2.78 8.20 2.82
C PRO A 54 4.11 8.50 3.53
N ASP A 55 4.03 9.16 4.67
CA ASP A 55 5.10 9.18 5.65
C ASP A 55 4.99 7.96 6.57
N GLU A 56 5.96 7.80 7.47
CA GLU A 56 6.00 6.67 8.39
C GLU A 56 4.82 6.65 9.36
N ARG A 57 4.33 7.82 9.78
CA ARG A 57 3.17 7.94 10.67
C ARG A 57 1.91 7.40 9.99
N ILE A 58 1.67 7.77 8.73
CA ILE A 58 0.53 7.26 7.95
C ILE A 58 0.63 5.74 7.82
N VAL A 59 1.82 5.19 7.51
CA VAL A 59 2.01 3.74 7.39
C VAL A 59 1.74 3.04 8.72
N SER A 60 2.25 3.58 9.83
CA SER A 60 2.06 3.04 11.18
C SER A 60 0.59 3.05 11.60
N GLU A 61 -0.11 4.17 11.44
CA GLU A 61 -1.54 4.30 11.74
C GLU A 61 -2.39 3.34 10.88
N TRP A 62 -2.02 3.18 9.61
CA TRP A 62 -2.76 2.33 8.67
C TRP A 62 -2.58 0.84 8.97
N MET A 63 -1.35 0.41 9.29
CA MET A 63 -1.03 -0.98 9.63
C MET A 63 -1.45 -1.35 11.05
N GLY A 64 -1.47 -0.38 11.96
CA GLY A 64 -1.52 -0.65 13.39
C GLY A 64 -0.19 -1.18 13.94
N PRO A 65 -0.02 -1.16 15.28
CA PRO A 65 1.29 -1.34 15.92
C PRO A 65 1.93 -2.71 15.66
N GLU A 66 1.16 -3.79 15.76
CA GLU A 66 1.65 -5.17 15.59
C GLU A 66 2.23 -5.39 14.19
N VAL A 67 1.46 -5.09 13.14
CA VAL A 67 1.90 -5.25 11.75
C VAL A 67 3.01 -4.25 11.39
N PHE A 68 2.98 -3.06 11.98
CA PHE A 68 4.03 -2.07 11.76
C PHE A 68 5.39 -2.51 12.31
N GLN A 69 5.42 -3.36 13.35
CA GLN A 69 6.67 -3.95 13.84
C GLN A 69 7.35 -4.78 12.74
N HIS A 70 6.61 -5.65 12.05
CA HIS A 70 7.15 -6.41 10.90
C HIS A 70 7.63 -5.50 9.76
N TRP A 71 6.96 -4.37 9.53
CA TRP A 71 7.43 -3.38 8.56
C TRP A 71 8.81 -2.81 8.95
N VAL A 72 9.01 -2.44 10.22
CA VAL A 72 10.27 -1.91 10.72
C VAL A 72 11.37 -2.98 10.69
N GLU A 73 11.07 -4.20 11.15
CA GLU A 73 12.00 -5.33 11.17
C GLU A 73 12.49 -5.68 9.77
N LEU A 74 11.58 -5.82 8.80
CA LEU A 74 11.93 -6.17 7.43
C LEU A 74 12.82 -5.09 6.78
N ARG A 75 12.50 -3.80 7.00
CA ARG A 75 13.31 -2.70 6.49
C ARG A 75 14.71 -2.67 7.12
N SER A 76 14.78 -2.92 8.42
CA SER A 76 16.05 -3.01 9.15
C SER A 76 16.89 -4.18 8.66
N TRP A 77 16.27 -5.34 8.41
CA TRP A 77 16.94 -6.50 7.84
C TRP A 77 17.50 -6.22 6.44
N ILE A 78 16.74 -5.52 5.57
CA ILE A 78 17.24 -5.14 4.23
C ILE A 78 18.46 -4.21 4.35
N GLU A 79 18.40 -3.18 5.20
CA GLU A 79 19.53 -2.25 5.37
C GLU A 79 20.76 -2.96 5.94
N ALA A 80 20.59 -3.83 6.94
CA ALA A 80 21.69 -4.59 7.53
C ALA A 80 22.30 -5.60 6.55
N SER A 81 21.46 -6.25 5.73
CA SER A 81 21.91 -7.26 4.77
C SER A 81 22.56 -6.66 3.52
N TYR A 82 22.17 -5.43 3.16
CA TYR A 82 22.58 -4.75 1.93
C TYR A 82 22.86 -3.24 2.17
N PRO A 83 23.80 -2.90 3.06
CA PRO A 83 24.05 -1.54 3.51
C PRO A 83 24.36 -0.60 2.35
N GLY A 84 23.60 0.50 2.26
CA GLY A 84 23.76 1.51 1.21
C GLY A 84 23.50 1.01 -0.23
N LEU A 85 23.02 -0.22 -0.42
CA LEU A 85 22.81 -0.78 -1.76
C LEU A 85 21.53 -0.26 -2.41
N PHE A 86 20.50 -0.01 -1.60
CA PHE A 86 19.17 0.37 -2.05
C PHE A 86 18.81 1.78 -1.61
N ALA A 87 18.25 2.55 -2.55
CA ALA A 87 17.50 3.75 -2.25
C ALA A 87 16.01 3.42 -2.48
N PRO A 88 15.23 3.13 -1.42
CA PRO A 88 13.84 2.70 -1.58
C PRO A 88 12.97 3.83 -2.13
N ASP A 89 12.09 3.48 -3.06
CA ASP A 89 11.30 4.43 -3.85
C ASP A 89 9.80 4.15 -3.66
N TRP A 90 9.04 5.17 -3.27
CA TRP A 90 7.60 5.08 -3.13
C TRP A 90 6.94 5.18 -4.51
N ILE A 91 6.23 4.13 -4.91
CA ILE A 91 5.48 4.10 -6.16
C ILE A 91 3.98 4.04 -5.88
N TYR A 92 3.22 4.80 -6.67
CA TYR A 92 1.77 4.77 -6.66
C TYR A 92 1.24 3.90 -7.80
N GLY A 93 0.62 2.77 -7.46
CA GLY A 93 0.10 1.80 -8.42
C GLY A 93 -1.35 2.05 -8.87
N GLY A 94 -1.92 3.23 -8.56
CA GLY A 94 -3.32 3.55 -8.81
C GLY A 94 -4.26 3.08 -7.70
N LYS A 95 -5.55 3.45 -7.78
CA LYS A 95 -6.54 3.29 -6.69
C LYS A 95 -6.63 1.86 -6.13
N LYS A 96 -6.48 0.84 -6.99
CA LYS A 96 -6.56 -0.58 -6.61
C LYS A 96 -5.29 -1.12 -5.92
N ARG A 97 -4.12 -0.54 -6.19
CA ARG A 97 -2.82 -1.03 -5.69
C ARG A 97 -2.23 -0.13 -4.60
N GLY A 98 -2.62 1.15 -4.59
CA GLY A 98 -2.17 2.14 -3.65
C GLY A 98 -0.67 2.42 -3.74
N TRP A 99 -0.16 3.00 -2.67
CA TRP A 99 1.26 3.24 -2.45
C TRP A 99 2.00 1.96 -2.06
N SER A 100 3.24 1.84 -2.53
CA SER A 100 4.14 0.74 -2.17
C SER A 100 5.58 1.20 -2.15
N LEU A 101 6.40 0.58 -1.32
CA LEU A 101 7.81 0.93 -1.15
C LEU A 101 8.68 -0.09 -1.89
N ARG A 102 9.28 0.34 -3.00
CA ARG A 102 10.03 -0.52 -3.91
C ARG A 102 11.52 -0.48 -3.63
N TYR A 103 12.13 -1.66 -3.53
CA TYR A 103 13.58 -1.85 -3.49
C TYR A 103 14.06 -2.37 -4.85
N LYS A 104 14.97 -1.64 -5.48
CA LYS A 104 15.57 -2.02 -6.77
C LYS A 104 17.02 -1.54 -6.83
N LYS A 105 17.86 -2.26 -7.58
CA LYS A 105 19.17 -1.76 -8.01
C LYS A 105 19.15 -1.54 -9.52
N THR A 106 19.42 -2.59 -10.28
CA THR A 106 19.21 -2.65 -11.74
C THR A 106 17.93 -3.41 -12.07
N LYS A 107 17.68 -4.51 -11.37
CA LYS A 107 16.44 -5.30 -11.42
C LYS A 107 15.65 -5.12 -10.12
N ALA A 108 14.36 -5.46 -10.17
CA ALA A 108 13.50 -5.48 -8.98
C ALA A 108 14.05 -6.48 -7.94
N PHE A 109 14.14 -6.03 -6.69
CA PHE A 109 14.51 -6.89 -5.57
C PHE A 109 13.25 -7.35 -4.83
N CYS A 110 12.56 -6.41 -4.19
CA CYS A 110 11.25 -6.63 -3.58
C CYS A 110 10.42 -5.35 -3.58
N THR A 111 9.14 -5.45 -3.24
CA THR A 111 8.28 -4.28 -3.01
C THR A 111 7.41 -4.54 -1.79
N LEU A 112 7.50 -3.66 -0.79
CA LEU A 112 6.68 -3.73 0.41
C LEU A 112 5.34 -3.05 0.11
N LEU A 113 4.25 -3.76 0.41
CA LEU A 113 2.89 -3.38 0.10
C LEU A 113 2.14 -3.08 1.41
N PRO A 114 2.17 -1.83 1.89
CA PRO A 114 1.43 -1.47 3.08
C PRO A 114 -0.08 -1.49 2.80
N ALA A 115 -0.82 -2.08 3.72
CA ALA A 115 -2.27 -2.16 3.67
C ALA A 115 -2.85 -2.11 5.08
N TYR A 116 -4.17 -1.92 5.17
CA TYR A 116 -4.83 -1.75 6.45
C TYR A 116 -4.71 -3.05 7.23
N ARG A 117 -4.06 -3.01 8.40
CA ARG A 117 -3.79 -4.19 9.24
C ARG A 117 -3.10 -5.36 8.51
N LEU A 118 -2.33 -5.08 7.44
CA LEU A 118 -1.64 -6.11 6.68
C LEU A 118 -0.35 -5.56 6.04
N LEU A 119 0.72 -6.34 6.16
CA LEU A 119 1.91 -6.20 5.34
C LEU A 119 1.95 -7.34 4.32
N SER A 120 2.26 -7.02 3.07
CA SER A 120 2.66 -8.03 2.10
C SER A 120 3.92 -7.61 1.37
N VAL A 121 4.70 -8.57 0.90
CA VAL A 121 5.94 -8.34 0.18
C VAL A 121 5.86 -9.02 -1.17
N LEU A 122 6.05 -8.24 -2.23
CA LEU A 122 6.17 -8.75 -3.57
C LEU A 122 7.64 -9.09 -3.86
N VAL A 123 7.91 -10.35 -4.20
CA VAL A 123 9.21 -10.85 -4.67
C VAL A 123 9.04 -11.44 -6.05
N VAL A 124 9.87 -11.02 -7.01
CA VAL A 124 9.82 -11.53 -8.39
C VAL A 124 10.88 -12.60 -8.56
N LEU A 125 10.47 -13.86 -8.72
CA LEU A 125 11.39 -14.99 -8.97
C LEU A 125 11.60 -15.19 -10.47
N GLY A 126 12.84 -14.99 -10.93
CA GLY A 126 13.25 -15.31 -12.29
C GLY A 126 13.46 -16.82 -12.44
N ARG A 127 13.99 -17.25 -13.58
CA ARG A 127 14.25 -18.67 -13.83
C ARG A 127 15.18 -19.30 -12.78
N ALA A 128 16.32 -18.67 -12.52
CA ALA A 128 17.31 -19.20 -11.58
C ALA A 128 16.77 -19.26 -10.14
N GLU A 129 15.99 -18.27 -9.70
CA GLU A 129 15.42 -18.31 -8.36
C GLU A 129 14.27 -19.31 -8.22
N ARG A 130 13.51 -19.56 -9.30
CA ARG A 130 12.54 -20.66 -9.32
C ARG A 130 13.22 -22.02 -9.23
N GLU A 131 14.32 -22.24 -9.96
CA GLU A 131 15.09 -23.49 -9.85
C GLU A 131 15.59 -23.71 -8.41
N LYS A 132 16.06 -22.66 -7.72
CA LYS A 132 16.43 -22.73 -6.29
C LYS A 132 15.23 -23.00 -5.39
N PHE A 133 14.08 -22.37 -5.66
CA PHE A 133 12.85 -22.60 -4.90
C PHE A 133 12.42 -24.08 -4.99
N GLU A 134 12.38 -24.65 -6.20
CA GLU A 134 11.99 -26.04 -6.42
C GLU A 134 12.99 -27.03 -5.81
N ALA A 135 14.29 -26.73 -5.85
CA ALA A 135 15.32 -27.57 -5.22
C ALA A 135 15.13 -27.69 -3.70
N ARG A 136 14.50 -26.67 -3.08
CA ARG A 136 14.18 -26.63 -1.64
C ARG A 136 12.69 -26.82 -1.37
N ARG A 137 11.93 -27.35 -2.33
CA ARG A 137 10.46 -27.37 -2.28
C ARG A 137 9.90 -27.97 -0.99
N TYR A 138 10.53 -29.03 -0.49
CA TYR A 138 10.09 -29.76 0.70
C TYR A 138 10.52 -29.13 2.02
N SER A 139 11.34 -28.07 2.02
CA SER A 139 11.69 -27.33 3.22
C SER A 139 10.83 -26.07 3.43
N TRP A 140 10.08 -25.63 2.43
CA TRP A 140 9.14 -24.52 2.56
C TRP A 140 7.85 -24.93 3.26
N THR A 141 7.17 -23.96 3.85
CA THR A 141 5.84 -24.17 4.41
C THR A 141 4.85 -24.57 3.30
N PRO A 142 3.85 -25.43 3.62
CA PRO A 142 2.79 -25.77 2.67
C PRO A 142 2.07 -24.52 2.10
N GLN A 143 1.96 -23.47 2.91
CA GLN A 143 1.35 -22.19 2.56
C GLN A 143 2.15 -21.48 1.48
N LEU A 144 3.48 -21.38 1.63
CA LEU A 144 4.33 -20.77 0.61
C LEU A 144 4.39 -21.60 -0.67
N VAL A 145 4.48 -22.93 -0.55
CA VAL A 145 4.45 -23.83 -1.71
C VAL A 145 3.14 -23.65 -2.50
N LYS A 146 2.00 -23.60 -1.80
CA LYS A 146 0.69 -23.35 -2.42
C LYS A 146 0.64 -22.00 -3.12
N LEU A 147 1.06 -20.92 -2.42
CA LEU A 147 1.13 -19.58 -3.00
C LEU A 147 1.99 -19.57 -4.26
N TYR A 148 3.14 -20.26 -4.20
CA TYR A 148 4.00 -20.43 -5.35
C TYR A 148 3.22 -21.14 -6.45
N ASP A 149 2.69 -22.34 -6.26
CA ASP A 149 2.03 -23.10 -7.33
C ASP A 149 0.88 -22.33 -8.02
N GLU A 150 0.05 -21.65 -7.23
CA GLU A 150 -1.10 -20.88 -7.71
C GLU A 150 -0.70 -19.58 -8.42
N THR A 151 0.50 -19.05 -8.16
CA THR A 151 0.97 -17.82 -8.79
C THR A 151 1.35 -18.05 -10.25
N ARG A 152 0.77 -17.25 -11.15
CA ARG A 152 1.09 -17.28 -12.58
C ARG A 152 2.55 -16.86 -12.83
N ALA A 153 3.24 -17.63 -13.67
CA ALA A 153 4.54 -17.23 -14.22
C ALA A 153 4.34 -16.37 -15.47
N TYR A 154 5.09 -15.28 -15.55
CA TYR A 154 5.19 -14.38 -16.70
C TYR A 154 6.58 -14.48 -17.34
N PRO A 155 6.79 -13.95 -18.57
CA PRO A 155 8.10 -13.95 -19.21
C PRO A 155 9.20 -13.28 -18.36
N ASP A 156 8.84 -12.29 -17.55
CA ASP A 156 9.74 -11.55 -16.67
C ASP A 156 9.90 -12.16 -15.27
N GLY A 157 9.19 -13.24 -14.97
CA GLY A 157 9.30 -13.99 -13.72
C GLY A 157 7.95 -14.34 -13.09
N LYS A 158 8.01 -14.92 -11.90
CA LYS A 158 6.86 -15.30 -11.09
C LYS A 158 6.76 -14.35 -9.90
N TRP A 159 5.66 -13.63 -9.83
CA TRP A 159 5.48 -12.48 -8.94
C TRP A 159 4.75 -12.90 -7.67
N LEU A 160 5.50 -13.38 -6.67
CA LEU A 160 4.94 -13.87 -5.42
C LEU A 160 4.64 -12.70 -4.48
N THR A 161 3.39 -12.57 -4.04
CA THR A 161 3.00 -11.61 -3.01
C THR A 161 2.76 -12.36 -1.70
N VAL A 162 3.75 -12.32 -0.81
CA VAL A 162 3.73 -13.04 0.47
C VAL A 162 3.13 -12.12 1.55
N PRO A 163 1.98 -12.46 2.16
CA PRO A 163 1.51 -11.76 3.35
C PRO A 163 2.39 -12.09 4.54
N ILE A 164 2.69 -11.11 5.40
CA ILE A 164 3.49 -11.30 6.62
C ILE A 164 2.53 -11.32 7.81
N LEU A 165 2.20 -12.52 8.28
CA LEU A 165 1.27 -12.77 9.39
C LEU A 165 1.97 -13.41 10.59
N SER A 166 3.20 -13.87 10.41
CA SER A 166 3.98 -14.61 11.40
C SER A 166 5.48 -14.42 11.19
N GLU A 167 6.27 -14.88 12.18
CA GLU A 167 7.73 -14.96 12.07
C GLU A 167 8.18 -15.92 10.96
N ASP A 168 7.43 -17.00 10.72
CA ASP A 168 7.71 -17.95 9.63
C ASP A 168 7.59 -17.25 8.26
N ASP A 169 6.55 -16.43 8.05
CA ASP A 169 6.40 -15.65 6.82
C ASP A 169 7.57 -14.66 6.63
N MET A 170 8.03 -14.04 7.74
CA MET A 170 9.19 -13.15 7.74
C MET A 170 10.48 -13.90 7.38
N HIS A 171 10.68 -15.08 7.95
CA HIS A 171 11.83 -15.93 7.63
C HIS A 171 11.81 -16.37 6.17
N GLU A 172 10.67 -16.86 5.69
CA GLU A 172 10.54 -17.32 4.32
C GLU A 172 10.71 -16.20 3.29
N VAL A 173 10.13 -15.01 3.52
CA VAL A 173 10.31 -13.89 2.59
C VAL A 173 11.76 -13.42 2.53
N THR A 174 12.48 -13.46 3.66
CA THR A 174 13.90 -13.10 3.70
C THR A 174 14.76 -14.14 2.98
N GLU A 175 14.46 -15.44 3.11
CA GLU A 175 15.09 -16.49 2.30
C GLU A 175 14.82 -16.34 0.80
N LEU A 176 13.58 -16.04 0.39
CA LEU A 176 13.24 -15.74 -1.01
C LEU A 176 14.07 -14.59 -1.57
N MET A 177 14.24 -13.52 -0.78
CA MET A 177 15.06 -12.38 -1.15
C MET A 177 16.56 -12.73 -1.23
N SER A 178 17.06 -13.51 -0.27
CA SER A 178 18.44 -14.01 -0.25
C SER A 178 18.77 -14.89 -1.46
N MET A 179 17.79 -15.62 -2.01
CA MET A 179 17.97 -16.35 -3.27
C MET A 179 18.21 -15.42 -4.48
N LYS A 180 17.62 -14.21 -4.48
CA LYS A 180 17.84 -13.19 -5.53
C LYS A 180 19.20 -12.52 -5.39
N ARG A 181 19.64 -12.29 -4.16
CA ARG A 181 20.91 -11.65 -3.85
C ARG A 181 21.40 -12.20 -2.52
N PRO A 182 22.51 -12.94 -2.47
CA PRO A 182 23.08 -13.41 -1.21
C PRO A 182 23.36 -12.24 -0.27
N THR A 183 23.10 -12.43 1.02
CA THR A 183 23.41 -11.42 2.06
C THR A 183 24.91 -11.35 2.29
N LEU A 184 25.40 -10.22 2.83
CA LEU A 184 26.82 -10.07 3.17
C LEU A 184 27.30 -11.08 4.23
N ALA A 185 26.40 -11.63 5.05
CA ALA A 185 26.71 -12.64 6.05
C ALA A 185 26.91 -14.06 5.45
N SER A 186 26.60 -14.24 4.16
CA SER A 186 26.65 -15.53 3.47
C SER A 186 27.88 -15.68 2.56
N GLY A 187 28.89 -14.82 2.72
CA GLY A 187 30.08 -14.71 1.87
C GLY A 187 31.38 -14.88 2.64
#